data_AF-A0A6P6XME2-F1
#
_entry.id   AF-A0A6P6XME2-F1
#
_cell.length_a   1.000
_cell.length_b   1.000
_cell.length_c   1.000
_cell.angle_alpha   90.00
_cell.angle_beta   90.00
_cell.angle_gamma   90.00
#
_symmetry.space_group_name_H-M   'P 1'
#
loop_
_entity.id
_entity.type
_entity.pdbx_description
1 polymer ?
#
loop_
_entity_poly.entity_id
_entity_poly.type
_entity_poly.pdbx_seq_one_letter_code
_entity_poly.pdbx_strand_id
1 'polypeptide(L)'
;MGGHDHGNKVQKTSISEEEIRKILTRAKAQIPSESPKFAHSPSSGVLHTSIEGAFSNERARLGPTFTETDRQWRIKYLESQNLHPAEPFEVPELSKVHYNPIRRFYRWPLDQLEKFLRNHMQTHNAVFTRKIIGGTLIGYFTLLTIWYQLNYNVPNWEYKKGYRIFYTREAVMPGDSRWPMPNPRKESWQHYDLDFHYRNALRNDPK
;
A
#
# COMPACT_ATOMS: atom_id res chain seq x y z
N MET A 1 -56.12 25.53 -26.11
CA MET A 1 -55.14 24.53 -26.57
C MET A 1 -54.82 23.62 -25.39
N GLY A 2 -55.51 22.49 -25.27
CA GLY A 2 -55.31 21.52 -24.17
C GLY A 2 -54.68 20.26 -24.73
N GLY A 3 -53.49 19.90 -24.23
CA GLY A 3 -52.76 18.70 -24.63
C GLY A 3 -53.40 17.46 -24.00
N HIS A 4 -53.73 16.47 -24.84
CA HIS A 4 -54.12 15.14 -24.38
C HIS A 4 -52.88 14.33 -24.04
N ASP A 5 -52.74 14.02 -22.75
CA ASP A 5 -51.69 13.17 -22.21
C ASP A 5 -52.10 11.70 -22.41
N HIS A 6 -51.44 11.00 -23.34
CA HIS A 6 -51.67 9.57 -23.57
C HIS A 6 -50.87 8.75 -22.54
N GLY A 7 -51.48 8.57 -21.36
CA GLY A 7 -50.98 7.68 -20.32
C GLY A 7 -50.96 6.22 -20.81
N ASN A 8 -49.80 5.77 -21.29
CA ASN A 8 -49.56 4.37 -21.61
C ASN A 8 -49.44 3.57 -20.30
N LYS A 9 -50.55 3.00 -19.84
CA LYS A 9 -50.57 2.08 -18.69
C LYS A 9 -49.90 0.78 -19.11
N VAL A 10 -48.64 0.60 -18.72
CA VAL A 10 -47.92 -0.68 -18.82
C VAL A 10 -48.72 -1.72 -18.03
N GLN A 11 -49.42 -2.61 -18.73
CA GLN A 11 -50.06 -3.76 -18.11
C GLN A 11 -48.95 -4.68 -17.62
N LYS A 12 -48.82 -4.82 -16.29
CA LYS A 12 -47.97 -5.86 -15.70
C LYS A 12 -48.64 -7.19 -16.01
N THR A 13 -48.18 -7.89 -17.04
CA THR A 13 -48.55 -9.29 -17.27
C THR A 13 -48.03 -10.09 -16.08
N SER A 14 -48.92 -10.47 -15.16
CA SER A 14 -48.58 -11.36 -14.07
C SER A 14 -48.31 -12.74 -14.67
N ILE A 15 -47.03 -13.04 -14.88
CA ILE A 15 -46.56 -14.36 -15.33
C ILE A 15 -47.15 -15.39 -14.37
N SER A 16 -47.80 -16.42 -14.91
CA SER A 16 -48.44 -17.44 -14.08
C SER A 16 -47.39 -18.22 -13.27
N GLU A 17 -47.72 -18.65 -12.06
CA GLU A 17 -46.78 -19.41 -11.22
C GLU A 17 -46.27 -20.68 -11.92
N GLU A 18 -47.10 -21.27 -12.78
CA GLU A 18 -46.77 -22.44 -13.57
C GLU A 18 -45.71 -22.15 -14.64
N GLU A 19 -45.78 -20.99 -15.30
CA GLU A 19 -44.75 -20.54 -16.24
C GLU A 19 -43.44 -20.26 -15.52
N ILE A 20 -43.48 -19.63 -14.34
CA ILE A 20 -42.29 -19.40 -13.51
C ILE A 20 -41.64 -20.73 -13.14
N ARG A 21 -42.44 -21.72 -12.68
CA ARG A 21 -41.93 -23.06 -12.36
C ARG A 21 -41.34 -23.76 -13.58
N LYS A 22 -41.97 -23.63 -14.76
CA LYS A 22 -41.48 -24.22 -16.02
C LYS A 22 -40.19 -23.56 -16.51
N ILE A 23 -40.07 -22.24 -16.33
CA ILE A 23 -38.83 -21.49 -16.62
C ILE A 23 -37.73 -21.92 -15.65
N LEU A 24 -38.04 -22.03 -14.36
CA LEU A 24 -37.07 -22.45 -13.34
C LEU A 24 -36.61 -23.91 -13.53
N THR A 25 -37.50 -24.83 -13.86
CA THR A 25 -37.12 -26.23 -14.13
C THR A 25 -36.29 -26.34 -15.40
N ARG A 26 -36.63 -25.58 -16.46
CA ARG A 26 -35.83 -25.50 -17.68
C ARG A 26 -34.45 -24.89 -17.43
N ALA A 27 -34.39 -23.81 -16.66
CA ALA A 27 -33.12 -23.19 -16.26
C ALA A 27 -32.27 -24.17 -15.42
N LYS A 28 -32.89 -24.88 -14.47
CA LYS A 28 -32.20 -25.89 -13.63
C LYS A 28 -31.69 -27.07 -14.45
N ALA A 29 -32.45 -27.52 -15.46
CA ALA A 29 -32.04 -28.59 -16.37
C ALA A 29 -30.89 -28.17 -17.32
N GLN A 30 -30.76 -26.88 -17.62
CA GLN A 30 -29.66 -26.35 -18.43
C GLN A 30 -28.36 -26.19 -17.64
N ILE A 31 -28.39 -26.23 -16.30
CA ILE A 31 -27.19 -26.18 -15.48
C ILE A 31 -26.53 -27.58 -15.53
N PRO A 32 -25.35 -27.74 -16.14
CA PRO A 32 -24.66 -29.03 -16.14
C PRO A 32 -24.31 -29.43 -14.70
N SER A 33 -24.48 -30.71 -14.37
CA SER A 33 -24.21 -31.24 -13.01
C SER A 33 -22.73 -31.18 -12.62
N GLU A 34 -21.84 -31.22 -13.61
CA GLU A 34 -20.40 -31.05 -13.44
C GLU A 34 -20.00 -29.65 -13.93
N SER A 35 -19.19 -28.95 -13.14
CA SER A 35 -18.65 -27.66 -13.56
C SER A 35 -17.82 -27.86 -14.83
N PRO A 36 -17.99 -27.02 -15.88
CA PRO A 36 -17.19 -27.14 -17.09
C PRO A 36 -15.70 -27.09 -16.73
N LYS A 37 -14.96 -28.16 -17.06
CA LYS A 37 -13.50 -28.22 -16.91
C LYS A 37 -12.87 -27.31 -17.96
N PHE A 38 -12.68 -26.04 -17.63
CA PHE A 38 -11.92 -25.13 -18.47
C PHE A 38 -10.46 -25.56 -18.49
N ALA A 39 -9.84 -25.59 -19.68
CA ALA A 39 -8.39 -25.72 -19.77
C ALA A 39 -7.74 -24.58 -18.97
N HIS A 40 -6.76 -24.90 -18.12
CA HIS A 40 -5.99 -23.89 -17.40
C HIS A 40 -5.33 -22.97 -18.44
N SER A 41 -5.78 -21.72 -18.53
CA SER A 41 -5.09 -20.71 -19.34
C SER A 41 -3.86 -20.20 -18.59
N PRO A 42 -2.72 -19.92 -19.25
CA PRO A 42 -1.50 -19.43 -18.59
C PRO A 42 -1.73 -18.20 -17.69
N SER A 43 -2.80 -17.46 -17.93
CA SER A 43 -3.18 -16.24 -17.24
C SER A 43 -4.40 -16.40 -16.30
N SER A 44 -4.75 -17.62 -15.90
CA SER A 44 -5.83 -17.91 -14.93
C SER A 44 -7.18 -17.26 -15.29
N GLY A 45 -7.53 -17.23 -16.58
CA GLY A 45 -8.75 -16.61 -17.09
C GLY A 45 -8.72 -15.09 -17.21
N VAL A 46 -7.65 -14.43 -16.77
CA VAL A 46 -7.42 -13.00 -17.01
C VAL A 46 -6.79 -12.82 -18.39
N LEU A 47 -7.21 -11.80 -19.15
CA LEU A 47 -6.51 -11.47 -20.39
C LEU A 47 -5.09 -10.99 -20.04
N HIS A 48 -4.07 -11.58 -20.69
CA HIS A 48 -2.67 -11.18 -20.48
C HIS A 48 -2.35 -9.80 -21.09
N THR A 49 -3.28 -9.25 -21.89
CA THR A 49 -3.23 -7.90 -22.46
C THR A 49 -4.18 -6.98 -21.70
N SER A 50 -3.89 -5.67 -21.70
CA SER A 50 -4.82 -4.66 -21.18
C SER A 50 -6.18 -4.77 -21.88
N ILE A 51 -7.25 -4.37 -21.17
CA ILE A 51 -8.61 -4.30 -21.73
C ILE A 51 -8.67 -3.35 -22.94
N GLU A 52 -7.79 -2.34 -22.96
CA GLU A 52 -7.63 -1.42 -24.09
C GLU A 52 -7.08 -2.07 -25.37
N GLY A 53 -6.42 -3.21 -25.23
CA GLY A 53 -5.82 -3.95 -26.34
C GLY A 53 -4.74 -3.16 -27.10
N ALA A 54 -4.48 -3.58 -28.34
CA ALA A 54 -3.50 -2.93 -29.22
C ALA A 54 -3.89 -1.48 -29.60
N PHE A 55 -5.18 -1.14 -29.48
CA PHE A 55 -5.74 0.15 -29.87
C PHE A 55 -5.59 1.24 -28.79
N SER A 56 -4.98 0.96 -27.64
CA SER A 56 -4.49 2.02 -26.74
C SER A 56 -3.55 2.95 -27.50
N ASN A 57 -2.66 2.37 -28.32
CA ASN A 57 -1.72 3.09 -29.18
C ASN A 57 -2.45 3.74 -30.37
N GLU A 58 -2.25 5.04 -30.54
CA GLU A 58 -2.85 5.82 -31.64
C GLU A 58 -2.41 5.32 -33.02
N ARG A 59 -1.14 4.91 -33.16
CA ARG A 59 -0.60 4.39 -34.42
C ARG A 59 -1.33 3.15 -34.90
N ALA A 60 -1.71 2.26 -33.99
CA ALA A 60 -2.47 1.04 -34.33
C ALA A 60 -3.88 1.40 -34.85
N ARG A 61 -4.46 2.52 -34.41
CA ARG A 61 -5.76 3.03 -34.88
C ARG A 61 -5.67 3.69 -36.26
N LEU A 62 -4.51 4.22 -36.62
CA LEU A 62 -4.29 4.82 -37.95
C LEU A 62 -3.94 3.78 -39.03
N GLY A 63 -3.67 2.54 -38.63
CA GLY A 63 -3.32 1.46 -39.54
C GLY A 63 -4.53 0.87 -40.31
N PRO A 64 -4.28 0.09 -41.37
CA PRO A 64 -5.33 -0.55 -42.16
C PRO A 64 -6.12 -1.61 -41.40
N THR A 65 -5.62 -2.05 -40.24
CA THR A 65 -6.24 -3.05 -39.37
C THR A 65 -7.35 -2.49 -38.49
N PHE A 66 -7.54 -1.17 -38.45
CA PHE A 66 -8.57 -0.55 -37.61
C PHE A 66 -9.92 -0.48 -38.33
N THR A 67 -10.73 -1.51 -38.10
CA THR A 67 -12.03 -1.67 -38.75
C THR A 67 -13.11 -0.76 -38.13
N GLU A 68 -14.24 -0.60 -38.82
CA GLU A 68 -15.40 0.13 -38.27
C GLU A 68 -15.94 -0.53 -36.99
N THR A 69 -15.84 -1.86 -36.89
CA THR A 69 -16.24 -2.58 -35.68
C THR A 69 -15.36 -2.21 -34.48
N ASP A 70 -14.05 -2.09 -34.69
CA ASP A 70 -13.11 -1.67 -33.65
C ASP A 70 -13.33 -0.20 -33.23
N ARG A 71 -13.74 0.67 -34.16
CA ARG A 71 -14.13 2.06 -33.86
C ARG A 71 -15.32 2.11 -32.91
N GLN A 72 -16.38 1.36 -33.20
CA GLN A 72 -17.56 1.30 -32.35
C GLN A 72 -17.22 0.77 -30.95
N TRP A 73 -16.36 -0.24 -30.86
CA TRP A 73 -15.85 -0.73 -29.57
C TRP A 73 -15.02 0.32 -28.84
N ARG A 74 -14.17 1.07 -29.55
CA ARG A 74 -13.38 2.14 -28.93
C ARG A 74 -14.26 3.28 -28.41
N ILE A 75 -15.33 3.63 -29.13
CA ILE A 75 -16.30 4.63 -28.66
C ILE A 75 -16.94 4.15 -27.35
N LYS A 76 -17.43 2.91 -27.31
CA LYS A 76 -17.99 2.31 -26.09
C LYS A 76 -16.98 2.27 -24.94
N TYR A 77 -15.72 1.96 -25.24
CA TYR A 77 -14.64 1.97 -24.24
C TYR A 77 -14.38 3.36 -23.69
N LEU A 78 -14.30 4.38 -24.56
CA LEU A 78 -14.08 5.76 -24.12
C LEU A 78 -15.26 6.27 -23.31
N GLU A 79 -16.48 5.91 -23.70
CA GLU A 79 -17.68 6.23 -22.95
C GLU A 79 -17.68 5.55 -21.56
N SER A 80 -17.18 4.31 -21.46
CA SER A 80 -17.08 3.62 -20.16
C SER A 80 -16.00 4.20 -19.23
N GLN A 81 -15.09 5.03 -19.74
CA GLN A 81 -14.13 5.77 -18.90
C GLN A 81 -14.75 7.01 -18.25
N ASN A 82 -15.96 7.43 -18.64
CA ASN A 82 -16.63 8.54 -17.99
C ASN A 82 -17.17 8.08 -16.63
N LEU A 83 -16.59 8.62 -15.55
CA LEU A 83 -17.02 8.34 -14.19
C LEU A 83 -18.35 9.05 -13.89
N HIS A 84 -19.13 8.46 -12.99
CA HIS A 84 -20.34 9.10 -12.50
C HIS A 84 -19.99 10.40 -11.73
N PRO A 85 -20.74 11.50 -11.87
CA PRO A 85 -20.39 12.80 -11.27
C PRO A 85 -20.29 12.79 -9.74
N ALA A 86 -20.95 11.85 -9.08
CA ALA A 86 -20.89 11.70 -7.62
C ALA A 86 -19.72 10.84 -7.12
N GLU A 87 -18.91 10.27 -8.00
CA GLU A 87 -17.71 9.53 -7.58
C GLU A 87 -16.59 10.50 -7.17
N PRO A 88 -15.82 10.20 -6.10
CA PRO A 88 -15.76 8.95 -5.34
C PRO A 88 -16.77 8.84 -4.18
N PHE A 89 -17.34 7.65 -3.98
CA PHE A 89 -18.23 7.37 -2.84
C PHE A 89 -17.42 7.02 -1.58
N GLU A 90 -17.47 7.88 -0.57
CA GLU A 90 -16.87 7.59 0.74
C GLU A 90 -17.84 6.75 1.59
N VAL A 91 -17.63 5.44 1.62
CA VAL A 91 -18.42 4.52 2.45
C VAL A 91 -17.81 4.44 3.86
N PRO A 92 -18.44 5.01 4.90
CA PRO A 92 -17.87 5.02 6.25
C PRO A 92 -17.74 3.61 6.80
N GLU A 93 -18.64 2.69 6.45
CA GLU A 93 -18.61 1.29 6.89
C GLU A 93 -17.34 0.57 6.44
N LEU A 94 -16.86 0.83 5.23
CA LEU A 94 -15.63 0.25 4.71
C LEU A 94 -14.44 0.66 5.56
N SER A 95 -14.35 1.94 5.94
CA SER A 95 -13.30 2.44 6.84
C SER A 95 -13.38 1.77 8.22
N LYS A 96 -14.60 1.44 8.66
CA LYS A 96 -14.80 0.74 9.94
C LYS A 96 -14.28 -0.69 9.88
N VAL A 97 -14.59 -1.42 8.81
CA VAL A 97 -14.11 -2.80 8.62
C VAL A 97 -12.59 -2.83 8.48
N HIS A 98 -12.00 -1.85 7.79
CA HIS A 98 -10.56 -1.82 7.52
C HIS A 98 -9.68 -1.48 8.73
N TYR A 99 -10.20 -0.74 9.71
CA TYR A 99 -9.41 -0.22 10.82
C TYR A 99 -10.00 -0.53 12.19
N ASN A 100 -9.19 -1.17 13.02
CA ASN A 100 -9.46 -1.46 14.43
C ASN A 100 -9.71 -0.16 15.23
N PRO A 101 -10.48 -0.17 16.32
CA PRO A 101 -10.81 1.03 17.11
C PRO A 101 -9.57 1.77 17.64
N ILE A 102 -8.55 1.04 18.12
CA ILE A 102 -7.26 1.62 18.56
C ILE A 102 -6.59 2.37 17.40
N ARG A 103 -6.63 1.79 16.19
CA ARG A 103 -6.07 2.41 15.00
C ARG A 103 -6.78 3.68 14.58
N ARG A 104 -8.10 3.76 14.81
CA ARG A 104 -8.86 4.98 14.56
C ARG A 104 -8.57 6.05 15.58
N PHE A 105 -8.39 5.69 16.84
CA PHE A 105 -8.11 6.63 17.92
C PHE A 105 -6.86 7.46 17.65
N TYR A 106 -5.71 6.83 17.38
CA TYR A 106 -4.47 7.59 17.14
C TYR A 106 -4.42 8.26 15.74
N ARG A 107 -5.24 7.81 14.78
CA ARG A 107 -5.35 8.44 13.45
C ARG A 107 -6.27 9.66 13.44
N TRP A 108 -7.24 9.70 14.35
CA TRP A 108 -8.23 10.76 14.45
C TRP A 108 -7.67 12.18 14.31
N PRO A 109 -6.58 12.60 15.00
CA PRO A 109 -6.08 13.97 14.86
C PRO A 109 -5.62 14.29 13.44
N LEU A 110 -4.96 13.35 12.75
CA LEU A 110 -4.52 13.52 11.37
C LEU A 110 -5.69 13.46 10.38
N ASP A 111 -6.74 12.69 10.70
CA ASP A 111 -7.96 12.66 9.89
C ASP A 111 -8.74 14.00 10.01
N GLN A 112 -8.73 14.66 11.17
CA GLN A 112 -9.29 16.02 11.31
C GLN A 112 -8.49 17.05 10.51
N LEU A 113 -7.17 16.94 10.53
CA LEU A 113 -6.29 17.77 9.71
C LEU A 113 -6.60 17.58 8.21
N GLU A 114 -6.76 16.33 7.76
CA GLU A 114 -7.15 16.05 6.36
C GLU A 114 -8.50 16.69 6.02
N LYS A 115 -9.52 16.58 6.89
CA LYS A 115 -10.82 17.20 6.68
C LYS A 115 -10.73 18.72 6.56
N PHE A 116 -9.92 19.35 7.39
CA PHE A 116 -9.66 20.78 7.29
C PHE A 116 -8.96 21.15 5.97
N LEU A 117 -7.94 20.38 5.57
CA LEU A 117 -7.21 20.62 4.32
C LEU A 117 -8.07 20.39 3.07
N ARG A 118 -9.04 19.47 3.11
CA ARG A 118 -9.96 19.22 1.99
C ARG A 118 -10.79 20.45 1.60
N ASN A 119 -11.02 21.39 2.52
CA ASN A 119 -11.72 22.64 2.20
C ASN A 119 -10.86 23.60 1.35
N HIS A 120 -9.53 23.43 1.39
CA HIS A 120 -8.57 24.32 0.73
C HIS A 120 -7.83 23.66 -0.43
N MET A 121 -7.83 22.33 -0.51
CA MET A 121 -7.06 21.54 -1.47
C MET A 121 -7.88 20.39 -2.04
N GLN A 122 -7.48 19.91 -3.23
CA GLN A 122 -8.04 18.69 -3.80
C GLN A 122 -7.85 17.49 -2.86
N THR A 123 -8.81 16.56 -2.87
CA THR A 123 -8.89 15.42 -1.94
C THR A 123 -7.61 14.56 -1.94
N HIS A 124 -7.05 14.28 -3.11
CA HIS A 124 -5.81 13.51 -3.22
C HIS A 124 -4.61 14.20 -2.58
N ASN A 125 -4.52 15.54 -2.71
CA ASN A 125 -3.46 16.32 -2.09
C ASN A 125 -3.60 16.35 -0.58
N ALA A 126 -4.83 16.48 -0.06
CA ALA A 126 -5.09 16.42 1.39
C ALA A 126 -4.71 15.05 1.99
N VAL A 127 -5.02 13.95 1.29
CA VAL A 127 -4.62 12.60 1.72
C VAL A 127 -3.10 12.45 1.70
N PHE A 128 -2.43 13.00 0.67
CA PHE A 128 -0.98 12.94 0.53
C PHE A 128 -0.26 13.72 1.63
N THR A 129 -0.69 14.95 1.92
CA THR A 129 -0.12 15.78 2.99
C THR A 129 -0.30 15.13 4.36
N ARG A 130 -1.47 14.56 4.66
CA ARG A 130 -1.68 13.78 5.90
C ARG A 130 -0.67 12.64 6.04
N LYS A 131 -0.42 11.88 4.96
CA LYS A 131 0.54 10.76 4.95
C LYS A 131 1.97 11.25 5.17
N ILE A 132 2.37 12.34 4.52
CA ILE A 132 3.69 12.95 4.70
C ILE A 132 3.87 13.40 6.16
N ILE A 133 2.94 14.19 6.69
CA ILE A 133 3.03 14.74 8.06
C ILE A 133 3.12 13.60 9.09
N GLY A 134 2.28 12.58 8.96
CA GLY A 134 2.33 11.42 9.86
C GLY A 134 3.65 10.65 9.74
N GLY A 135 4.14 10.45 8.51
CA GLY A 135 5.40 9.77 8.26
C GLY A 135 6.63 10.53 8.75
N THR A 136 6.67 11.85 8.55
CA THR A 136 7.78 12.70 9.00
C THR A 136 7.82 12.81 10.51
N LEU A 137 6.67 12.90 11.18
CA LEU A 137 6.60 12.95 12.65
C LEU A 137 7.13 11.64 13.25
N ILE A 138 6.67 10.48 12.76
CA ILE A 138 7.19 9.18 13.21
C ILE A 138 8.69 9.07 12.90
N GLY A 139 9.10 9.42 11.68
CA GLY A 139 10.51 9.41 11.27
C GLY A 139 11.38 10.26 12.18
N TYR A 140 10.95 11.47 12.52
CA TYR A 140 11.66 12.38 13.42
C TYR A 140 11.83 11.78 14.83
N PHE A 141 10.76 11.26 15.44
CA PHE A 141 10.86 10.62 16.75
C PHE A 141 11.75 9.36 16.71
N THR A 142 11.68 8.56 15.64
CA THR A 142 12.58 7.40 15.50
C THR A 142 14.05 7.81 15.39
N LEU A 143 14.35 8.88 14.65
CA LEU A 143 15.73 9.39 14.54
C LEU A 143 16.23 9.93 15.87
N LEU A 144 15.43 10.72 16.59
CA LEU A 144 15.79 11.23 17.91
C LEU A 144 16.02 10.11 18.93
N THR A 145 15.13 9.11 18.95
CA THR A 145 15.26 7.97 19.87
C THR A 145 16.50 7.15 19.54
N ILE A 146 16.77 6.85 18.27
CA ILE A 146 18.00 6.16 17.86
C ILE A 146 19.23 6.99 18.26
N TRP A 147 19.25 8.29 17.94
CA TRP A 147 20.37 9.18 18.29
C TRP A 147 20.61 9.22 19.81
N TYR A 148 19.56 9.35 20.61
CA TYR A 148 19.67 9.36 22.06
C TYR A 148 20.19 8.02 22.60
N GLN A 149 19.66 6.90 22.10
CA GLN A 149 20.08 5.56 22.50
C GLN A 149 21.56 5.31 22.19
N LEU A 150 22.06 5.77 21.04
CA LEU A 150 23.46 5.58 20.66
C LEU A 150 24.43 6.46 21.45
N ASN A 151 24.03 7.68 21.81
CA ASN A 151 24.92 8.63 22.51
C ASN A 151 24.93 8.45 24.03
N TYR A 152 23.79 8.12 24.64
CA TYR A 152 23.65 8.16 26.11
C TYR A 152 23.49 6.78 26.75
N ASN A 153 23.06 5.76 25.99
CA ASN A 153 22.90 4.39 26.50
C ASN A 153 24.02 3.48 25.96
N VAL A 154 25.27 3.91 26.14
CA VAL A 154 26.44 3.08 25.84
C VAL A 154 26.56 2.00 26.93
N PRO A 155 26.60 0.70 26.56
CA PRO A 155 26.68 -0.37 27.54
C PRO A 155 28.03 -0.37 28.24
N ASN A 156 28.01 -0.21 29.56
CA ASN A 156 29.18 -0.29 30.44
C ASN A 156 29.12 -1.60 31.26
N TRP A 157 30.22 -1.95 31.94
CA TRP A 157 30.25 -3.16 32.77
C TRP A 157 29.20 -3.17 33.91
N GLU A 158 28.85 -2.01 34.48
CA GLU A 158 27.76 -1.85 35.47
C GLU A 158 26.37 -1.83 34.82
N TYR A 159 26.27 -1.38 33.57
CA TYR A 159 25.01 -1.12 32.89
C TYR A 159 24.96 -1.81 31.52
N LYS A 160 24.33 -2.99 31.49
CA LYS A 160 24.31 -3.88 30.32
C LYS A 160 23.23 -3.58 29.26
N LYS A 161 22.50 -2.46 29.37
CA LYS A 161 21.44 -2.10 28.42
C LYS A 161 21.98 -1.13 27.37
N GLY A 162 21.64 -1.34 26.10
CA GLY A 162 22.03 -0.45 25.02
C GLY A 162 22.50 -1.17 23.77
N TYR A 163 22.85 -0.39 22.74
CA TYR A 163 23.40 -0.93 21.49
C TYR A 163 24.92 -0.95 21.56
N ARG A 164 25.52 -2.09 21.20
CA ARG A 164 26.97 -2.23 21.08
C ARG A 164 27.38 -2.08 19.62
N ILE A 165 28.05 -0.98 19.31
CA ILE A 165 28.58 -0.71 17.97
C ILE A 165 30.00 -1.27 17.89
N PHE A 166 30.23 -2.17 16.96
CA PHE A 166 31.56 -2.66 16.64
C PHE A 166 32.00 -2.05 15.31
N TYR A 167 33.17 -1.42 15.31
CA TYR A 167 33.79 -0.92 14.08
C TYR A 167 34.74 -1.97 13.54
N THR A 168 34.57 -2.31 12.26
CA THR A 168 35.58 -3.08 11.53
C THR A 168 36.74 -2.16 11.17
N ARG A 169 37.96 -2.71 11.10
CA ARG A 169 39.11 -1.93 10.64
C ARG A 169 38.88 -1.41 9.23
N GLU A 170 39.42 -0.23 8.94
CA GLU A 170 39.53 0.27 7.58
C GLU A 170 40.54 -0.60 6.78
N ALA A 171 40.29 -0.75 5.49
CA ALA A 171 41.19 -1.46 4.59
C ALA A 171 42.37 -0.54 4.24
N VAL A 172 43.52 -0.74 4.88
CA VAL A 172 44.76 -0.02 4.57
C VAL A 172 45.61 -0.90 3.64
N MET A 173 46.01 -0.34 2.51
CA MET A 173 46.78 -1.04 1.46
C MET A 173 48.25 -0.57 1.47
N PRO A 174 49.20 -1.39 0.98
CA PRO A 174 50.57 -0.96 0.79
C PRO A 174 50.63 0.25 -0.16
N GLY A 175 51.17 1.38 0.32
CA GLY A 175 51.24 2.64 -0.43
C GLY A 175 50.31 3.74 0.07
N ASP A 176 49.36 3.44 0.95
CA ASP A 176 48.62 4.46 1.70
C ASP A 176 49.54 5.12 2.75
N SER A 177 49.35 6.41 3.02
CA SER A 177 50.14 7.15 4.01
C SER A 177 50.01 6.57 5.42
N ARG A 178 48.93 5.83 5.68
CA ARG A 178 48.67 5.17 6.97
C ARG A 178 49.31 3.79 7.08
N TRP A 179 49.94 3.27 6.02
CA TRP A 179 50.59 1.96 6.02
C TRP A 179 51.98 2.02 6.68
N PRO A 180 52.36 1.06 7.56
CA PRO A 180 51.55 -0.03 8.11
C PRO A 180 50.78 0.42 9.35
N MET A 181 49.45 0.48 9.26
CA MET A 181 48.62 0.80 10.43
C MET A 181 48.65 -0.41 11.39
N PRO A 182 49.19 -0.28 12.61
CA PRO A 182 49.19 -1.37 13.57
C PRO A 182 47.76 -1.78 13.90
N ASN A 183 47.55 -3.06 14.18
CA ASN A 183 46.22 -3.57 14.47
C ASN A 183 45.66 -2.90 15.73
N PRO A 184 44.57 -2.12 15.65
CA PRO A 184 43.99 -1.45 16.82
C PRO A 184 43.15 -2.40 17.67
N ARG A 185 43.15 -3.71 17.39
CA ARG A 185 42.43 -4.71 18.20
C ARG A 185 42.88 -4.60 19.64
N LYS A 186 41.89 -4.33 20.50
CA LYS A 186 41.94 -4.63 21.93
C LYS A 186 42.35 -6.11 22.12
N GLU A 187 43.14 -6.42 23.14
CA GLU A 187 43.59 -7.78 23.45
C GLU A 187 42.38 -8.72 23.58
N SER A 188 42.54 -10.04 23.36
CA SER A 188 41.40 -10.97 23.31
C SER A 188 40.51 -10.92 24.55
N TRP A 189 41.11 -10.72 25.73
CA TRP A 189 40.39 -10.59 27.00
C TRP A 189 39.60 -9.28 27.13
N GLN A 190 40.02 -8.20 26.45
CA GLN A 190 39.35 -6.90 26.47
C GLN A 190 38.01 -6.89 25.69
N HIS A 191 37.71 -7.93 24.92
CA HIS A 191 36.47 -8.03 24.15
C HIS A 191 35.22 -8.10 25.03
N TYR A 192 35.30 -8.71 26.21
CA TYR A 192 34.19 -8.85 27.15
C TYR A 192 34.28 -7.91 28.37
N ASP A 193 35.35 -7.14 28.45
CA ASP A 193 35.66 -6.34 29.63
C ASP A 193 34.77 -5.10 29.77
N LEU A 194 34.11 -4.64 28.69
CA LEU A 194 33.21 -3.46 28.68
C LEU A 194 33.82 -2.26 29.41
N ASP A 195 35.11 -2.04 29.15
CA ASP A 195 35.94 -0.97 29.71
C ASP A 195 36.09 -1.00 31.25
N PHE A 196 35.88 -2.16 31.88
CA PHE A 196 36.09 -2.39 33.32
C PHE A 196 37.53 -2.09 33.76
N HIS A 197 38.54 -2.46 32.96
CA HIS A 197 39.94 -2.20 33.27
C HIS A 197 40.33 -0.71 33.38
N TYR A 198 39.53 0.21 32.83
CA TYR A 198 39.76 1.66 33.00
C TYR A 198 39.33 2.17 34.39
N ARG A 199 38.73 1.32 35.23
CA ARG A 199 38.29 1.68 36.58
C ARG A 199 39.49 1.84 37.52
N ASN A 200 39.59 3.01 38.17
CA ASN A 200 40.62 3.29 39.17
C ASN A 200 40.12 3.25 40.62
N ALA A 201 38.84 2.96 40.85
CA ALA A 201 38.16 3.14 42.15
C ALA A 201 38.62 2.19 43.28
N LEU A 202 39.37 1.11 42.99
CA LEU A 202 39.89 0.15 43.99
C LEU A 202 41.40 -0.11 43.85
N ARG A 203 42.06 0.63 42.95
CA ARG A 203 43.49 0.43 42.64
C ARG A 203 44.42 1.11 43.66
N ASN A 204 43.90 2.09 44.39
CA ASN A 204 44.66 2.93 45.32
C ASN A 204 44.39 2.61 46.80
N ASP A 205 43.65 1.54 47.11
CA ASP A 205 43.41 1.16 48.50
C ASP A 205 44.69 0.54 49.09
N PRO A 206 45.25 1.10 50.18
CA PRO A 206 46.39 0.48 50.85
C PRO A 206 45.94 -0.87 51.44
N LYS A 207 46.73 -1.91 51.16
CA LYS A 207 46.53 -3.27 51.66
C LYS A 207 46.62 -3.34 53.18
#